data_AF-A0A077ME20-F1
#
_entry.id   AF-A0A077ME20-F1
#
_cell.length_a   1.000
_cell.length_b   1.000
_cell.length_c   1.000
_cell.angle_alpha   90.00
_cell.angle_beta   90.00
_cell.angle_gamma   90.00
#
_symmetry.space_group_name_H-M   'P 1'
#
loop_
_entity.id
_entity.type
_entity.pdbx_description
1 polymer ?
#
loop_
_entity_poly.entity_id
_entity_poly.type
_entity_poly.pdbx_seq_one_letter_code
_entity_poly.pdbx_strand_id
1 'polypeptide(L)'
;MKFRATAVVAAVAAISAFASGAAVASSPKAPGNDRFANAYLISGFEAAGNGTNVGATGEPGEPGGNGSMNTVWWKWKAPASGKATFDTYGSQLSDAFLCVYKGSSLSNLVSLGCDDDEGIGYSSALRAPVTAGAMYYIQVDGWSSETGGVVARARFPRCDGKPATVDMTVDSSRPTTGNDIIAATEGDDVIDGLGGNDTICGLGGNDQIGGGPGNDVMIPGPGDDVMNGGSGTDTLSYRDLKTSASGIYFDLNTTGYQDTWSSGYDKATYVENVTGGSGNDYIYGTYSNNVLSGGAGNDRLYGYGGDDRVDGSAGTDYCDGGSGYDTWLSCESRVGFP
;
A
#
# COMPACT_ATOMS: atom_id res chain seq x y z
N MET A 1 69.45 50.86 -20.12
CA MET A 1 68.43 51.41 -21.04
C MET A 1 67.14 51.67 -20.27
N LYS A 2 66.24 52.52 -20.81
CA LYS A 2 64.75 52.57 -20.68
C LYS A 2 64.07 51.74 -19.55
N PHE A 3 63.09 52.24 -18.77
CA PHE A 3 62.29 53.48 -18.85
C PHE A 3 61.77 53.96 -17.45
N ARG A 4 60.92 55.02 -17.43
CA ARG A 4 60.19 55.61 -16.28
C ARG A 4 58.90 54.79 -15.98
N ALA A 5 57.95 55.08 -15.07
CA ALA A 5 57.60 56.16 -14.11
C ALA A 5 56.75 55.49 -12.97
N THR A 6 56.04 56.09 -11.99
CA THR A 6 55.59 57.45 -11.57
C THR A 6 55.45 57.47 -10.02
N ALA A 7 55.07 58.58 -9.37
CA ALA A 7 54.78 58.66 -7.92
C ALA A 7 53.29 58.97 -7.59
N VAL A 8 52.83 58.49 -6.42
CA VAL A 8 51.58 58.87 -5.70
C VAL A 8 51.94 58.77 -4.20
N VAL A 9 52.07 59.87 -3.43
CA VAL A 9 51.04 60.71 -2.78
C VAL A 9 50.28 59.98 -1.66
N ALA A 10 50.08 60.64 -0.51
CA ALA A 10 49.68 60.02 0.75
C ALA A 10 48.37 60.58 1.36
N ALA A 11 47.67 59.73 2.10
CA ALA A 11 46.71 60.03 3.17
C ALA A 11 46.74 58.82 4.13
N VAL A 12 47.09 58.93 5.42
CA VAL A 12 46.34 59.54 6.53
C VAL A 12 45.03 58.77 6.79
N ALA A 13 44.91 58.23 8.01
CA ALA A 13 43.83 57.34 8.40
C ALA A 13 42.49 58.05 8.63
N ALA A 14 41.41 57.39 8.23
CA ALA A 14 40.05 57.71 8.66
C ALA A 14 39.50 56.58 9.53
N ILE A 15 39.02 56.90 10.72
CA ILE A 15 38.36 55.94 11.62
C ILE A 15 36.95 55.69 11.10
N SER A 16 36.68 54.49 10.60
CA SER A 16 35.33 54.03 10.25
C SER A 16 34.82 53.11 11.35
N ALA A 17 33.77 53.52 12.04
CA ALA A 17 33.15 52.69 13.08
C ALA A 17 32.46 51.47 12.44
N PHE A 18 32.84 50.27 12.89
CA PHE A 18 32.05 49.07 12.63
C PHE A 18 30.75 49.16 13.41
N ALA A 19 29.67 49.60 12.74
CA ALA A 19 28.33 49.40 13.26
C ALA A 19 28.07 47.89 13.32
N SER A 20 27.96 47.34 14.53
CA SER A 20 27.64 45.94 14.77
C SER A 20 26.16 45.67 14.48
N GLY A 21 25.78 45.83 13.22
CA GLY A 21 24.51 45.39 12.68
C GLY A 21 24.47 43.87 12.63
N ALA A 22 24.37 43.24 13.79
CA ALA A 22 23.99 41.85 13.90
C ALA A 22 22.60 41.73 13.27
N ALA A 23 22.54 41.16 12.06
CA ALA A 23 21.29 40.78 11.44
C ALA A 23 20.68 39.70 12.34
N VAL A 24 19.73 40.10 13.18
CA VAL A 24 18.92 39.16 13.95
C VAL A 24 18.18 38.33 12.92
N ALA A 25 18.64 37.09 12.73
CA ALA A 25 17.93 36.12 11.92
C ALA A 25 16.55 35.97 12.53
N SER A 26 15.52 36.48 11.83
CA SER A 26 14.14 36.28 12.24
C SER A 26 13.90 34.78 12.36
N SER A 27 13.27 34.35 13.46
CA SER A 27 12.89 32.95 13.64
C SER A 27 12.16 32.44 12.39
N PRO A 28 12.41 31.18 11.95
CA PRO A 28 11.77 30.66 10.75
C PRO A 28 10.27 30.81 10.84
N LYS A 29 9.63 31.22 9.74
CA LYS A 29 8.18 31.44 9.72
C LYS A 29 7.49 30.08 9.86
N ALA A 30 6.62 29.97 10.87
CA ALA A 30 5.81 28.79 11.11
C ALA A 30 5.14 28.23 9.83
N PRO A 31 5.11 26.89 9.67
CA PRO A 31 4.53 26.21 8.51
C PRO A 31 3.02 26.45 8.42
N GLY A 32 2.43 26.22 7.24
CA GLY A 32 0.99 26.45 7.04
C GLY A 32 0.09 25.56 7.92
N ASN A 33 0.59 24.38 8.32
CA ASN A 33 -0.06 23.39 9.17
C ASN A 33 0.53 23.29 10.59
N ASP A 34 1.25 24.33 11.03
CA ASP A 34 1.64 24.60 12.43
C ASP A 34 0.47 24.38 13.39
N ARG A 35 -0.69 24.93 13.04
CA ARG A 35 -1.88 24.91 13.89
C ARG A 35 -2.82 23.76 13.57
N PHE A 36 -3.40 23.16 14.61
CA PHE A 36 -4.42 22.11 14.51
C PHE A 36 -5.61 22.53 13.63
N ALA A 37 -6.05 23.78 13.74
CA ALA A 37 -7.14 24.32 12.91
C ALA A 37 -6.78 24.32 11.41
N ASN A 38 -5.50 24.50 11.08
CA ASN A 38 -4.98 24.58 9.72
C ASN A 38 -4.49 23.23 9.18
N ALA A 39 -4.54 22.15 9.96
CA ALA A 39 -4.03 20.82 9.64
C ALA A 39 -4.28 20.42 8.17
N TYR A 40 -3.25 20.06 7.41
CA TYR A 40 -3.40 19.80 5.97
C TYR A 40 -4.24 18.55 5.73
N LEU A 41 -5.21 18.64 4.81
CA LEU A 41 -6.03 17.50 4.42
C LEU A 41 -5.24 16.55 3.52
N ILE A 42 -5.13 15.29 3.94
CA ILE A 42 -4.71 14.17 3.10
C ILE A 42 -5.88 13.18 2.96
N SER A 43 -5.93 12.42 1.87
CA SER A 43 -7.09 11.60 1.53
C SER A 43 -6.72 10.47 0.58
N GLY A 44 -7.35 9.31 0.75
CA GLY A 44 -7.08 8.09 -0.02
C GLY A 44 -6.95 6.88 0.91
N PHE A 45 -6.92 5.68 0.33
CA PHE A 45 -6.57 4.46 1.07
C PHE A 45 -5.08 4.43 1.44
N GLU A 46 -4.24 4.96 0.56
CA GLU A 46 -2.90 5.43 0.87
C GLU A 46 -2.87 6.94 0.65
N ALA A 47 -2.39 7.68 1.65
CA ALA A 47 -2.31 9.12 1.63
C ALA A 47 -1.01 9.58 2.29
N ALA A 48 -0.31 10.54 1.67
CA ALA A 48 0.92 11.12 2.20
C ALA A 48 0.86 12.65 2.12
N GLY A 49 1.31 13.32 3.18
CA GLY A 49 1.37 14.77 3.27
C GLY A 49 2.77 15.24 3.61
N ASN A 50 3.37 16.03 2.72
CA ASN A 50 4.69 16.62 2.94
C ASN A 50 4.57 17.97 3.66
N GLY A 51 5.55 18.30 4.49
CA GLY A 51 5.66 19.55 5.24
C GLY A 51 7.03 19.71 5.89
N THR A 52 7.09 20.50 6.95
CA THR A 52 8.30 20.73 7.76
C THR A 52 7.90 21.32 9.10
N ASN A 53 8.57 20.95 10.19
CA ASN A 53 8.41 21.57 11.50
C ASN A 53 9.40 22.72 11.76
N VAL A 54 10.22 23.12 10.78
CA VAL A 54 11.18 24.23 10.93
C VAL A 54 10.43 25.54 11.19
N GLY A 55 10.48 26.00 12.45
CA GLY A 55 9.77 27.20 12.92
C GLY A 55 8.33 26.97 13.41
N ALA A 56 7.90 25.72 13.56
CA ALA A 56 6.61 25.40 14.19
C ALA A 56 6.58 25.79 15.68
N THR A 57 5.38 25.97 16.23
CA THR A 57 5.13 26.44 17.59
C THR A 57 3.83 25.86 18.16
N GLY A 58 3.95 25.10 19.25
CA GLY A 58 2.81 24.43 19.88
C GLY A 58 1.71 25.35 20.40
N GLU A 59 0.47 24.90 20.30
CA GLU A 59 -0.74 25.65 20.66
C GLU A 59 -1.19 25.42 22.12
N PRO A 60 -1.75 26.42 22.82
CA PRO A 60 -2.29 26.23 24.17
C PRO A 60 -3.40 25.17 24.22
N GLY A 61 -3.16 24.08 24.95
CA GLY A 61 -4.08 22.93 25.06
C GLY A 61 -3.79 21.81 24.05
N GLU A 62 -2.73 21.92 23.26
CA GLU A 62 -2.21 20.85 22.43
C GLU A 62 -1.78 19.62 23.28
N PRO A 63 -2.12 18.39 22.85
CA PRO A 63 -1.51 17.18 23.38
C PRO A 63 0.01 17.28 23.27
N GLY A 64 0.72 17.06 24.39
CA GLY A 64 2.16 17.26 24.44
C GLY A 64 2.91 16.32 23.50
N GLY A 65 3.70 16.89 22.60
CA GLY A 65 4.86 16.20 22.03
C GLY A 65 5.86 15.80 23.13
N ASN A 66 6.87 15.02 22.78
CA ASN A 66 7.88 14.56 23.75
C ASN A 66 8.79 15.70 24.25
N GLY A 67 8.29 16.48 25.21
CA GLY A 67 8.94 17.66 25.78
C GLY A 67 9.06 18.87 24.85
N SER A 68 8.97 18.66 23.53
CA SER A 68 8.99 19.72 22.51
C SER A 68 7.58 20.11 22.04
N MET A 69 7.56 21.16 21.22
CA MET A 69 6.39 21.85 20.68
C MET A 69 6.70 22.40 19.28
N ASN A 70 7.47 21.68 18.47
CA ASN A 70 7.63 21.99 17.03
C ASN A 70 6.64 21.11 16.24
N THR A 71 5.38 21.11 16.66
CA THR A 71 4.37 20.19 16.16
C THR A 71 3.78 20.66 14.84
N VAL A 72 3.48 19.70 13.96
CA VAL A 72 2.80 19.94 12.68
C VAL A 72 1.69 18.93 12.43
N TRP A 73 0.59 19.43 11.87
CA TRP A 73 -0.66 18.70 11.83
C TRP A 73 -1.11 18.32 10.42
N TRP A 74 -1.56 17.09 10.25
CA TRP A 74 -2.36 16.66 9.11
C TRP A 74 -3.71 16.16 9.61
N LYS A 75 -4.69 16.12 8.70
CA LYS A 75 -5.99 15.51 8.95
C LYS A 75 -6.36 14.61 7.79
N TRP A 76 -6.85 13.42 8.10
CA TRP A 76 -7.21 12.38 7.14
C TRP A 76 -8.65 11.95 7.37
N LYS A 77 -9.43 11.88 6.28
CA LYS A 77 -10.77 11.31 6.33
C LYS A 77 -10.66 9.83 5.97
N ALA A 78 -10.93 8.95 6.93
CA ALA A 78 -10.81 7.52 6.70
C ALA A 78 -11.81 7.08 5.60
N PRO A 79 -11.36 6.53 4.46
CA PRO A 79 -12.26 6.08 3.39
C PRO A 79 -13.06 4.83 3.76
N ALA A 80 -12.62 4.06 4.77
CA ALA A 80 -13.28 2.85 5.26
C ALA A 80 -13.12 2.71 6.79
N SER A 81 -13.70 1.63 7.34
CA SER A 81 -13.46 1.17 8.71
C SER A 81 -12.45 0.02 8.69
N GLY A 82 -11.63 -0.11 9.74
CA GLY A 82 -10.61 -1.17 9.86
C GLY A 82 -9.46 -0.74 10.77
N LYS A 83 -8.30 -1.42 10.70
CA LYS A 83 -7.03 -0.89 11.23
C LYS A 83 -6.30 -0.14 10.12
N ALA A 84 -5.75 1.04 10.43
CA ALA A 84 -4.89 1.79 9.51
C ALA A 84 -3.50 2.00 10.14
N THR A 85 -2.46 1.93 9.31
CA THR A 85 -1.12 2.44 9.64
C THR A 85 -1.10 3.95 9.45
N PHE A 86 -0.56 4.66 10.43
CA PHE A 86 -0.08 6.02 10.29
C PHE A 86 1.44 5.98 10.50
N ASP A 87 2.23 6.65 9.68
CA ASP A 87 3.69 6.57 9.79
C ASP A 87 4.40 7.82 9.25
N THR A 88 5.65 8.03 9.68
CA THR A 88 6.46 9.20 9.36
C THR A 88 7.55 8.95 8.29
N TYR A 89 7.53 7.78 7.64
CA TYR A 89 8.54 7.37 6.67
C TYR A 89 8.70 8.35 5.51
N GLY A 90 9.96 8.67 5.17
CA GLY A 90 10.32 9.70 4.20
C GLY A 90 10.51 11.09 4.81
N SER A 91 10.28 11.26 6.12
CA SER A 91 10.73 12.44 6.87
C SER A 91 12.26 12.56 6.85
N GLN A 92 12.74 13.77 7.13
CA GLN A 92 14.16 14.13 7.26
C GLN A 92 14.57 14.39 8.72
N LEU A 93 13.76 13.88 9.65
CA LEU A 93 14.08 13.80 11.07
C LEU A 93 14.95 12.56 11.30
N SER A 94 15.89 12.65 12.23
CA SER A 94 16.71 11.54 12.72
C SER A 94 16.13 10.89 13.99
N ASP A 95 15.02 11.43 14.52
CA ASP A 95 14.16 10.81 15.53
C ASP A 95 12.79 11.52 15.50
N ALA A 96 11.73 10.81 15.12
CA ALA A 96 10.42 11.38 14.78
C ALA A 96 9.34 10.94 15.78
N PHE A 97 8.64 11.89 16.39
CA PHE A 97 7.53 11.62 17.31
C PHE A 97 6.18 11.72 16.58
N LEU A 98 5.38 10.66 16.62
CA LEU A 98 4.08 10.55 15.96
C LEU A 98 2.95 10.36 16.98
N CYS A 99 1.84 11.10 16.83
CA CYS A 99 0.60 10.81 17.54
C CYS A 99 -0.61 10.90 16.60
N VAL A 100 -1.65 10.11 16.87
CA VAL A 100 -2.91 10.15 16.11
C VAL A 100 -4.09 10.36 17.04
N TYR A 101 -5.02 11.23 16.63
CA TYR A 101 -6.18 11.63 17.42
C TYR A 101 -7.47 11.60 16.62
N LYS A 102 -8.61 11.51 17.34
CA LYS A 102 -9.95 11.84 16.83
C LYS A 102 -10.56 12.93 17.71
N GLY A 103 -11.36 13.80 17.10
CA GLY A 103 -12.02 14.91 17.79
C GLY A 103 -12.27 16.09 16.85
N SER A 104 -12.58 17.26 17.42
CA SER A 104 -12.87 18.50 16.66
C SER A 104 -12.17 19.75 17.19
N SER A 105 -11.53 19.67 18.35
CA SER A 105 -10.73 20.74 18.97
C SER A 105 -9.66 20.10 19.87
N LEU A 106 -8.52 20.78 20.05
CA LEU A 106 -7.42 20.34 20.92
C LEU A 106 -7.91 19.87 22.30
N SER A 107 -8.79 20.66 22.94
CA SER A 107 -9.41 20.37 24.24
C SER A 107 -10.23 19.08 24.32
N ASN A 108 -10.59 18.48 23.18
CA ASN A 108 -11.48 17.33 23.05
C ASN A 108 -10.85 16.22 22.18
N LEU A 109 -9.53 16.25 21.98
CA LEU A 109 -8.84 15.18 21.27
C LEU A 109 -8.76 13.92 22.13
N VAL A 110 -9.20 12.81 21.54
CA VAL A 110 -9.01 11.46 22.07
C VAL A 110 -7.86 10.85 21.28
N SER A 111 -6.74 10.55 21.95
CA SER A 111 -5.63 9.83 21.33
C SER A 111 -6.05 8.42 20.93
N LEU A 112 -5.55 7.97 19.79
CA LEU A 112 -5.59 6.58 19.32
C LEU A 112 -4.29 5.84 19.65
N GLY A 113 -3.26 6.58 20.07
CA GLY A 113 -1.90 6.13 20.34
C GLY A 113 -0.87 7.19 19.95
N CYS A 114 0.38 6.93 20.30
CA CYS A 114 1.58 7.65 19.89
C CYS A 114 2.72 6.63 19.73
N ASP A 115 3.76 7.00 18.99
CA ASP A 115 4.94 6.18 18.72
C ASP A 115 6.17 7.08 18.48
N ASP A 116 7.34 6.65 18.97
CA ASP A 116 8.63 7.32 18.77
C ASP A 116 9.66 6.49 17.96
N ASP A 117 9.56 5.15 17.88
CA ASP A 117 10.57 4.33 17.19
C ASP A 117 10.07 3.00 16.54
N GLU A 118 9.73 3.01 15.23
CA GLU A 118 9.50 1.79 14.44
C GLU A 118 10.78 1.29 13.71
N GLY A 119 11.68 0.65 14.47
CA GLY A 119 12.61 -0.34 13.92
C GLY A 119 13.70 0.16 12.94
N ILE A 120 13.61 -0.23 11.66
CA ILE A 120 14.70 -0.04 10.66
C ILE A 120 14.62 1.31 9.95
N GLY A 121 15.04 2.33 10.69
CA GLY A 121 15.04 3.74 10.28
C GLY A 121 14.27 4.57 11.29
N TYR A 122 14.65 5.84 11.44
CA TYR A 122 14.12 6.71 12.50
C TYR A 122 12.72 7.29 12.19
N SER A 123 11.85 6.45 11.63
CA SER A 123 10.43 6.73 11.43
C SER A 123 9.62 6.00 12.49
N SER A 124 8.77 6.74 13.18
CA SER A 124 7.69 6.20 14.01
C SER A 124 6.47 5.80 13.17
N ALA A 125 5.75 4.79 13.65
CA ALA A 125 4.50 4.31 13.08
C ALA A 125 3.51 3.84 14.15
N LEU A 126 2.24 4.24 13.97
CA LEU A 126 1.14 3.83 14.83
C LEU A 126 0.08 3.09 14.02
N ARG A 127 -0.38 1.95 14.53
CA ARG A 127 -1.59 1.28 14.05
C ARG A 127 -2.77 1.50 14.96
N ALA A 128 -3.89 1.93 14.38
CA ALA A 128 -5.09 2.22 15.16
C ALA A 128 -6.40 1.89 14.43
N PRO A 129 -7.47 1.54 15.18
CA PRO A 129 -8.79 1.30 14.62
C PRO A 129 -9.47 2.61 14.19
N VAL A 130 -9.97 2.64 12.95
CA VAL A 130 -10.61 3.79 12.31
C VAL A 130 -12.00 3.43 11.77
N THR A 131 -12.81 4.44 11.50
CA THR A 131 -14.21 4.31 11.09
C THR A 131 -14.48 5.11 9.82
N ALA A 132 -15.17 4.49 8.86
CA ALA A 132 -15.48 5.10 7.56
C ALA A 132 -16.11 6.50 7.70
N GLY A 133 -15.53 7.46 6.99
CA GLY A 133 -15.99 8.85 6.94
C GLY A 133 -15.62 9.71 8.16
N ALA A 134 -15.04 9.16 9.22
CA ALA A 134 -14.55 9.93 10.36
C ALA A 134 -13.25 10.68 10.03
N MET A 135 -13.02 11.80 10.73
CA MET A 135 -11.78 12.58 10.64
C MET A 135 -10.80 12.15 11.74
N TYR A 136 -9.57 11.86 11.33
CA TYR A 136 -8.43 11.62 12.19
C TYR A 136 -7.40 12.73 11.98
N TYR A 137 -6.64 13.03 13.02
CA TYR A 137 -5.62 14.07 13.03
C TYR A 137 -4.28 13.43 13.38
N ILE A 138 -3.26 13.75 12.60
CA ILE A 138 -1.90 13.22 12.73
C ILE A 138 -1.04 14.40 13.17
N GLN A 139 -0.44 14.28 14.36
CA GLN A 139 0.55 15.21 14.90
C GLN A 139 1.93 14.59 14.69
N VAL A 140 2.88 15.37 14.18
CA VAL A 140 4.29 14.95 14.07
C VAL A 140 5.18 16.05 14.63
N ASP A 141 6.22 15.64 15.38
CA ASP A 141 7.31 16.49 15.87
C ASP A 141 8.65 15.72 15.73
N GLY A 142 9.79 16.37 15.99
CA GLY A 142 11.10 15.73 16.12
C GLY A 142 11.53 15.64 17.59
N TRP A 143 12.16 14.53 17.96
CA TRP A 143 12.63 14.30 19.33
C TRP A 143 13.57 15.42 19.80
N SER A 144 13.48 15.80 21.07
CA SER A 144 14.29 16.86 21.68
C SER A 144 14.30 18.19 20.90
N SER A 145 13.25 18.49 20.13
CA SER A 145 13.12 19.69 19.27
C SER A 145 13.94 19.66 17.98
N GLU A 146 14.25 18.48 17.43
CA GLU A 146 14.76 18.37 16.07
C GLU A 146 13.78 19.00 15.06
N THR A 147 14.30 19.64 14.01
CA THR A 147 13.47 20.14 12.91
C THR A 147 14.04 19.83 11.54
N GLY A 148 13.16 19.48 10.61
CA GLY A 148 13.50 19.07 9.24
C GLY A 148 12.31 19.05 8.30
N GLY A 149 12.46 18.45 7.12
CA GLY A 149 11.32 18.04 6.29
C GLY A 149 10.54 16.92 6.98
N VAL A 150 9.21 16.98 6.94
CA VAL A 150 8.32 16.02 7.63
C VAL A 150 7.33 15.44 6.62
N VAL A 151 7.10 14.13 6.71
CA VAL A 151 6.07 13.41 5.97
C VAL A 151 5.14 12.74 6.97
N ALA A 152 3.83 12.93 6.81
CA ALA A 152 2.82 12.16 7.52
C ALA A 152 2.05 11.28 6.53
N ARG A 153 2.06 9.97 6.75
CA ARG A 153 1.31 9.00 5.94
C ARG A 153 0.13 8.43 6.72
N ALA A 154 -0.93 8.08 6.00
CA ALA A 154 -2.05 7.27 6.48
C ALA A 154 -2.35 6.22 5.39
N ARG A 155 -2.24 4.95 5.76
CA ARG A 155 -2.31 3.80 4.85
C ARG A 155 -3.20 2.71 5.44
N PHE A 156 -4.20 2.26 4.68
CA PHE A 156 -4.80 0.95 4.90
C PHE A 156 -3.93 -0.13 4.25
N PRO A 157 -3.81 -1.33 4.85
CA PRO A 157 -3.50 -2.54 4.08
C PRO A 157 -4.57 -2.76 3.02
N ARG A 158 -4.21 -3.37 1.88
CA ARG A 158 -5.14 -3.55 0.76
C ARG A 158 -4.99 -4.91 0.10
N CYS A 159 -6.11 -5.44 -0.37
CA CYS A 159 -6.19 -6.60 -1.24
C CYS A 159 -7.33 -6.40 -2.25
N ASP A 160 -7.14 -6.80 -3.52
CA ASP A 160 -8.09 -6.53 -4.64
C ASP A 160 -8.58 -5.06 -4.69
N GLY A 161 -7.66 -4.12 -4.43
CA GLY A 161 -7.96 -2.68 -4.32
C GLY A 161 -8.83 -2.25 -3.13
N LYS A 162 -9.38 -3.17 -2.33
CA LYS A 162 -10.18 -2.92 -1.12
C LYS A 162 -9.27 -2.82 0.12
N PRO A 163 -9.69 -2.16 1.21
CA PRO A 163 -9.01 -2.27 2.51
C PRO A 163 -9.10 -3.68 3.06
N ALA A 164 -8.04 -4.15 3.69
CA ALA A 164 -8.06 -5.41 4.41
C ALA A 164 -8.80 -5.28 5.76
N THR A 165 -9.63 -6.27 6.10
CA THR A 165 -10.22 -6.46 7.42
C THR A 165 -9.24 -7.14 8.36
N VAL A 166 -8.41 -8.03 7.81
CA VAL A 166 -7.33 -8.78 8.45
C VAL A 166 -6.00 -8.37 7.84
N ASP A 167 -4.99 -8.22 8.67
CA ASP A 167 -3.65 -7.83 8.26
C ASP A 167 -2.61 -8.58 9.10
N MET A 168 -1.75 -9.36 8.44
CA MET A 168 -0.82 -10.28 9.11
C MET A 168 0.50 -9.62 9.52
N THR A 169 0.73 -8.36 9.15
CA THR A 169 1.79 -7.53 9.77
C THR A 169 1.55 -7.29 11.27
N VAL A 170 0.39 -7.71 11.81
CA VAL A 170 -0.01 -7.51 13.21
C VAL A 170 -0.65 -8.77 13.81
N ASP A 171 0.08 -9.45 14.69
CA ASP A 171 -0.34 -10.62 15.50
C ASP A 171 -1.70 -10.47 16.23
N SER A 172 -2.12 -9.24 16.54
CA SER A 172 -3.45 -8.93 17.11
C SER A 172 -4.59 -8.86 16.08
N SER A 173 -4.41 -9.39 14.87
CA SER A 173 -5.40 -9.51 13.80
C SER A 173 -5.44 -10.97 13.33
N ARG A 174 -6.64 -11.50 13.08
CA ARG A 174 -6.87 -12.90 12.71
C ARG A 174 -8.10 -13.00 11.80
N PRO A 175 -8.11 -13.94 10.83
CA PRO A 175 -9.32 -14.32 10.09
C PRO A 175 -10.46 -14.76 10.99
N THR A 176 -11.68 -14.66 10.46
CA THR A 176 -12.93 -15.01 11.13
C THR A 176 -13.71 -16.04 10.30
N THR A 177 -14.81 -16.57 10.82
CA THR A 177 -15.68 -17.48 10.05
C THR A 177 -16.76 -16.72 9.27
N GLY A 178 -16.34 -15.69 8.53
CA GLY A 178 -17.18 -14.88 7.66
C GLY A 178 -16.35 -13.88 6.85
N ASN A 179 -16.85 -13.56 5.66
CA ASN A 179 -16.18 -12.81 4.58
C ASN A 179 -15.12 -11.78 5.04
N ASP A 180 -13.85 -12.17 4.99
CA ASP A 180 -12.71 -11.32 5.30
C ASP A 180 -11.95 -10.88 4.02
N ILE A 181 -11.23 -9.77 4.15
CA ILE A 181 -10.28 -9.28 3.16
C ILE A 181 -8.93 -9.31 3.86
N ILE A 182 -8.07 -10.24 3.46
CA ILE A 182 -6.79 -10.52 4.12
C ILE A 182 -5.67 -9.95 3.28
N ALA A 183 -4.77 -9.20 3.91
CA ALA A 183 -3.46 -8.86 3.36
C ALA A 183 -2.38 -9.46 4.27
N ALA A 184 -1.47 -10.24 3.70
CA ALA A 184 -0.34 -10.82 4.42
C ALA A 184 0.86 -9.84 4.44
N THR A 185 2.10 -10.32 4.35
CA THR A 185 3.31 -9.49 4.46
C THR A 185 4.17 -9.55 3.19
N GLU A 186 5.44 -9.13 3.26
CA GLU A 186 6.38 -9.16 2.11
C GLU A 186 7.46 -10.25 2.34
N GLY A 187 7.08 -11.35 3.00
CA GLY A 187 7.87 -12.58 3.13
C GLY A 187 7.04 -13.77 3.64
N ASP A 188 7.53 -14.99 3.34
CA ASP A 188 6.90 -16.31 3.52
C ASP A 188 5.83 -16.42 4.64
N ASP A 189 4.57 -16.32 4.28
CA ASP A 189 3.41 -16.32 5.19
C ASP A 189 2.62 -17.66 5.21
N VAL A 190 1.81 -17.85 6.26
CA VAL A 190 0.91 -19.01 6.39
C VAL A 190 -0.50 -18.54 6.73
N ILE A 191 -1.39 -18.61 5.75
CA ILE A 191 -2.74 -18.04 5.77
C ILE A 191 -3.79 -19.15 5.81
N ASP A 192 -4.81 -18.96 6.63
CA ASP A 192 -6.02 -19.79 6.72
C ASP A 192 -7.21 -18.84 6.87
N GLY A 193 -7.99 -18.64 5.81
CA GLY A 193 -9.18 -17.78 5.81
C GLY A 193 -10.29 -18.27 6.77
N LEU A 194 -10.23 -19.54 7.19
CA LEU A 194 -11.20 -20.27 8.02
C LEU A 194 -12.56 -20.53 7.36
N GLY A 195 -13.10 -19.57 6.60
CA GLY A 195 -14.33 -19.75 5.80
C GLY A 195 -15.32 -18.59 5.88
N GLY A 196 -16.03 -18.40 4.79
CA GLY A 196 -16.66 -17.13 4.42
C GLY A 196 -16.70 -17.06 2.90
N ASN A 197 -16.72 -15.87 2.31
CA ASN A 197 -16.23 -15.74 0.93
C ASN A 197 -15.17 -14.63 0.97
N ASP A 198 -13.92 -15.06 0.97
CA ASP A 198 -12.79 -14.24 1.37
C ASP A 198 -12.04 -13.67 0.16
N THR A 199 -11.22 -12.65 0.39
CA THR A 199 -10.30 -12.11 -0.61
C THR A 199 -8.91 -11.99 0.02
N ILE A 200 -8.01 -12.88 -0.36
CA ILE A 200 -6.72 -13.10 0.30
C ILE A 200 -5.60 -12.67 -0.63
N CYS A 201 -4.71 -11.79 -0.14
CA CYS A 201 -3.49 -11.41 -0.83
C CYS A 201 -2.27 -11.85 -0.01
N GLY A 202 -1.43 -12.70 -0.59
CA GLY A 202 -0.10 -13.04 -0.05
C GLY A 202 0.86 -11.85 -0.10
N LEU A 203 0.78 -11.10 -1.19
CA LEU A 203 1.61 -9.95 -1.56
C LEU A 203 3.00 -10.34 -2.06
N GLY A 204 3.83 -11.00 -1.26
CA GLY A 204 5.14 -11.48 -1.73
C GLY A 204 5.92 -12.23 -0.66
N GLY A 205 6.72 -13.22 -1.06
CA GLY A 205 7.20 -14.29 -0.18
C GLY A 205 6.81 -15.64 -0.77
N ASN A 206 7.14 -16.75 -0.11
CA ASN A 206 6.74 -18.09 -0.55
C ASN A 206 5.62 -18.59 0.37
N ASP A 207 4.38 -18.32 -0.01
CA ASP A 207 3.23 -18.37 0.88
C ASP A 207 2.49 -19.72 0.85
N GLN A 208 1.88 -20.06 1.99
CA GLN A 208 0.91 -21.14 2.10
C GLN A 208 -0.48 -20.55 2.35
N ILE A 209 -1.32 -20.52 1.32
CA ILE A 209 -2.60 -19.83 1.32
C ILE A 209 -3.76 -20.84 1.32
N GLY A 210 -4.51 -20.90 2.42
CA GLY A 210 -5.80 -21.57 2.51
C GLY A 210 -6.96 -20.58 2.46
N GLY A 211 -7.95 -20.81 1.59
CA GLY A 211 -9.26 -20.15 1.64
C GLY A 211 -10.08 -20.70 2.80
N GLY A 212 -10.84 -21.77 2.54
CA GLY A 212 -11.61 -22.50 3.54
C GLY A 212 -12.88 -23.12 2.93
N PRO A 213 -13.97 -23.21 3.71
CA PRO A 213 -15.31 -23.41 3.18
C PRO A 213 -15.90 -22.06 2.74
N GLY A 214 -15.95 -21.85 1.42
CA GLY A 214 -16.26 -20.54 0.85
C GLY A 214 -16.33 -20.50 -0.67
N ASN A 215 -16.40 -19.29 -1.23
CA ASN A 215 -16.09 -19.04 -2.64
C ASN A 215 -15.04 -17.92 -2.66
N ASP A 216 -13.78 -18.32 -2.53
CA ASP A 216 -12.69 -17.43 -2.12
C ASP A 216 -11.91 -16.90 -3.33
N VAL A 217 -11.26 -15.75 -3.16
CA VAL A 217 -10.37 -15.15 -4.16
C VAL A 217 -8.95 -15.07 -3.59
N MET A 218 -8.05 -15.91 -4.09
CA MET A 218 -6.64 -15.92 -3.72
C MET A 218 -5.82 -15.17 -4.78
N ILE A 219 -5.05 -14.18 -4.33
CA ILE A 219 -4.08 -13.42 -5.12
C ILE A 219 -2.74 -13.69 -4.45
N PRO A 220 -1.88 -14.59 -4.98
CA PRO A 220 -0.60 -14.93 -4.34
C PRO A 220 0.32 -13.70 -4.26
N GLY A 221 1.03 -13.40 -5.35
CA GLY A 221 2.05 -12.34 -5.38
C GLY A 221 3.33 -12.88 -6.02
N PRO A 222 4.48 -12.22 -5.87
CA PRO A 222 5.77 -12.77 -6.27
C PRO A 222 6.33 -13.76 -5.23
N GLY A 223 6.37 -15.04 -5.61
CA GLY A 223 6.61 -16.18 -4.73
C GLY A 223 6.68 -17.52 -5.48
N ASP A 224 7.10 -18.59 -4.80
CA ASP A 224 6.87 -19.99 -5.23
C ASP A 224 5.69 -20.57 -4.43
N ASP A 225 4.47 -20.11 -4.72
CA ASP A 225 3.34 -20.15 -3.77
C ASP A 225 2.52 -21.45 -3.76
N VAL A 226 1.92 -21.78 -2.61
CA VAL A 226 1.12 -22.99 -2.40
C VAL A 226 -0.29 -22.67 -1.92
N MET A 227 -1.26 -22.86 -2.81
CA MET A 227 -2.66 -22.47 -2.63
C MET A 227 -3.62 -23.66 -2.49
N ASN A 228 -4.64 -23.48 -1.67
CA ASN A 228 -5.73 -24.42 -1.43
C ASN A 228 -7.03 -23.64 -1.22
N GLY A 229 -7.94 -23.63 -2.21
CA GLY A 229 -9.22 -22.93 -2.08
C GLY A 229 -10.06 -23.57 -0.98
N GLY A 230 -10.35 -24.86 -1.16
CA GLY A 230 -10.78 -25.75 -0.08
C GLY A 230 -12.13 -26.40 -0.37
N SER A 231 -13.23 -25.67 -0.13
CA SER A 231 -14.57 -26.18 -0.45
C SER A 231 -15.61 -25.10 -0.75
N GLY A 232 -15.72 -24.76 -2.04
CA GLY A 232 -16.97 -24.29 -2.63
C GLY A 232 -16.85 -23.97 -4.11
N THR A 233 -16.37 -22.78 -4.46
CA THR A 233 -16.07 -22.41 -5.86
C THR A 233 -15.06 -21.27 -5.87
N ASP A 234 -13.79 -21.65 -5.92
CA ASP A 234 -12.67 -20.79 -5.52
C ASP A 234 -11.90 -20.26 -6.73
N THR A 235 -11.28 -19.09 -6.59
CA THR A 235 -10.66 -18.34 -7.69
C THR A 235 -9.22 -17.98 -7.38
N LEU A 236 -8.30 -18.51 -8.18
CA LEU A 236 -6.92 -18.05 -8.25
C LEU A 236 -6.85 -16.85 -9.20
N SER A 237 -6.26 -15.73 -8.76
CA SER A 237 -6.28 -14.48 -9.53
C SER A 237 -4.93 -13.77 -9.56
N TYR A 238 -4.33 -13.76 -10.74
CA TYR A 238 -3.08 -13.05 -11.05
C TYR A 238 -3.31 -11.63 -11.56
N ARG A 239 -4.50 -11.06 -11.31
CA ARG A 239 -4.97 -9.77 -11.87
C ARG A 239 -3.99 -8.62 -11.67
N ASP A 240 -3.18 -8.67 -10.61
CA ASP A 240 -2.22 -7.65 -10.24
C ASP A 240 -0.78 -7.88 -10.73
N LEU A 241 -0.48 -9.00 -11.40
CA LEU A 241 0.74 -9.16 -12.18
C LEU A 241 0.74 -8.21 -13.40
N LYS A 242 1.52 -7.12 -13.31
CA LYS A 242 1.64 -6.12 -14.38
C LYS A 242 2.86 -6.39 -15.28
N THR A 243 2.86 -7.52 -15.96
CA THR A 243 3.86 -7.82 -17.01
C THR A 243 3.45 -7.18 -18.34
N SER A 244 4.30 -7.30 -19.38
CA SER A 244 4.02 -6.71 -20.70
C SER A 244 4.40 -7.64 -21.87
N ALA A 245 4.65 -8.93 -21.60
CA ALA A 245 5.04 -9.91 -22.61
C ALA A 245 4.79 -11.36 -22.17
N SER A 246 5.24 -11.76 -20.98
CA SER A 246 5.00 -13.10 -20.43
C SER A 246 3.79 -13.07 -19.52
N GLY A 247 2.79 -13.92 -19.81
CA GLY A 247 1.73 -14.26 -18.88
C GLY A 247 2.07 -15.51 -18.06
N ILE A 248 1.11 -15.98 -17.27
CA ILE A 248 1.19 -17.23 -16.51
C ILE A 248 1.00 -18.45 -17.42
N TYR A 249 1.52 -19.60 -16.98
CA TYR A 249 1.03 -20.91 -17.37
C TYR A 249 0.34 -21.57 -16.17
N PHE A 250 -0.95 -21.92 -16.29
CA PHE A 250 -1.68 -22.59 -15.22
C PHE A 250 -2.70 -23.60 -15.74
N ASP A 251 -2.51 -24.87 -15.38
CA ASP A 251 -3.45 -25.98 -15.60
C ASP A 251 -4.01 -26.46 -14.26
N LEU A 252 -5.33 -26.34 -14.06
CA LEU A 252 -6.01 -26.77 -12.84
C LEU A 252 -5.97 -28.29 -12.62
N ASN A 253 -5.65 -29.09 -13.64
CA ASN A 253 -5.43 -30.54 -13.49
C ASN A 253 -4.02 -30.88 -12.96
N THR A 254 -3.08 -29.94 -13.01
CA THR A 254 -1.69 -30.13 -12.60
C THR A 254 -1.47 -29.77 -11.14
N THR A 255 -1.34 -30.80 -10.30
CA THR A 255 -1.10 -30.68 -8.83
C THR A 255 0.37 -30.44 -8.46
N GLY A 256 1.21 -30.09 -9.42
CA GLY A 256 2.61 -29.69 -9.25
C GLY A 256 2.78 -28.18 -9.19
N TYR A 257 4.04 -27.74 -9.12
CA TYR A 257 4.42 -26.35 -9.35
C TYR A 257 4.43 -26.02 -10.85
N GLN A 258 4.01 -24.82 -11.22
CA GLN A 258 3.79 -24.36 -12.59
C GLN A 258 4.40 -22.96 -12.79
N ASP A 259 4.92 -22.66 -13.99
CA ASP A 259 5.62 -21.40 -14.29
C ASP A 259 4.61 -20.24 -14.45
N THR A 260 4.49 -19.43 -13.40
CA THR A 260 3.68 -18.20 -13.37
C THR A 260 4.54 -16.93 -13.54
N TRP A 261 5.79 -17.14 -13.95
CA TRP A 261 6.76 -16.18 -14.48
C TRP A 261 7.18 -15.03 -13.55
N SER A 262 6.26 -14.13 -13.22
CA SER A 262 6.49 -12.98 -12.33
C SER A 262 5.76 -13.08 -11.00
N SER A 263 4.90 -14.09 -10.83
CA SER A 263 4.69 -14.67 -9.51
C SER A 263 5.93 -15.51 -9.18
N GLY A 264 6.03 -16.72 -9.75
CA GLY A 264 7.23 -17.54 -9.71
C GLY A 264 6.94 -18.95 -10.18
N TYR A 265 7.06 -19.92 -9.29
CA TYR A 265 6.54 -21.28 -9.49
C TYR A 265 5.41 -21.56 -8.51
N ASP A 266 4.17 -21.50 -8.99
CA ASP A 266 2.98 -21.63 -8.14
C ASP A 266 2.31 -22.99 -8.24
N LYS A 267 1.63 -23.38 -7.17
CA LYS A 267 0.83 -24.60 -7.09
C LYS A 267 -0.52 -24.29 -6.47
N ALA A 268 -1.61 -24.77 -7.07
CA ALA A 268 -2.94 -24.76 -6.48
C ALA A 268 -3.53 -26.16 -6.36
N THR A 269 -4.49 -26.31 -5.44
CA THR A 269 -5.37 -27.48 -5.29
C THR A 269 -6.75 -26.99 -4.84
N TYR A 270 -7.82 -27.70 -5.20
CA TYR A 270 -9.20 -27.32 -4.85
C TYR A 270 -9.50 -25.85 -5.25
N VAL A 271 -9.35 -25.55 -6.54
CA VAL A 271 -9.63 -24.25 -7.16
C VAL A 271 -10.30 -24.52 -8.50
N GLU A 272 -11.43 -23.87 -8.76
CA GLU A 272 -12.25 -24.09 -9.95
C GLU A 272 -12.12 -22.95 -10.99
N ASN A 273 -11.49 -21.83 -10.64
CA ASN A 273 -11.48 -20.62 -11.47
C ASN A 273 -10.09 -19.98 -11.52
N VAL A 274 -9.71 -19.46 -12.68
CA VAL A 274 -8.45 -18.72 -12.86
C VAL A 274 -8.71 -17.41 -13.58
N THR A 275 -8.13 -16.33 -13.06
CA THR A 275 -8.01 -15.03 -13.73
C THR A 275 -6.53 -14.73 -13.95
N GLY A 276 -6.15 -14.45 -15.20
CA GLY A 276 -4.80 -14.03 -15.59
C GLY A 276 -4.42 -12.62 -15.14
N GLY A 277 -3.38 -12.07 -15.77
CA GLY A 277 -2.74 -10.79 -15.43
C GLY A 277 -2.81 -9.78 -16.57
N SER A 278 -1.66 -9.18 -16.90
CA SER A 278 -1.48 -8.36 -18.11
C SER A 278 -0.38 -8.87 -19.07
N GLY A 279 -0.12 -10.17 -19.03
CA GLY A 279 0.75 -10.88 -19.97
C GLY A 279 -0.06 -11.66 -21.01
N ASN A 280 0.61 -12.44 -21.86
CA ASN A 280 -0.09 -13.39 -22.74
C ASN A 280 -0.25 -14.71 -21.96
N ASP A 281 -1.41 -14.94 -21.37
CA ASP A 281 -1.67 -16.01 -20.40
C ASP A 281 -2.07 -17.34 -21.07
N TYR A 282 -1.74 -18.46 -20.42
CA TYR A 282 -2.08 -19.83 -20.84
C TYR A 282 -2.80 -20.54 -19.69
N ILE A 283 -4.13 -20.61 -19.77
CA ILE A 283 -4.98 -21.08 -18.68
C ILE A 283 -5.78 -22.30 -19.15
N TYR A 284 -5.72 -23.38 -18.37
CA TYR A 284 -6.45 -24.62 -18.59
C TYR A 284 -7.32 -24.94 -17.36
N GLY A 285 -8.60 -25.16 -17.63
CA GLY A 285 -9.65 -25.52 -16.69
C GLY A 285 -9.62 -27.00 -16.33
N THR A 286 -10.79 -27.62 -16.21
CA THR A 286 -11.01 -28.95 -15.62
C THR A 286 -12.09 -29.70 -16.39
N TYR A 287 -12.49 -30.88 -15.91
CA TYR A 287 -13.67 -31.59 -16.41
C TYR A 287 -14.94 -31.27 -15.59
N SER A 288 -14.99 -30.05 -15.01
CA SER A 288 -16.11 -29.44 -14.30
C SER A 288 -16.21 -27.95 -14.67
N ASN A 289 -17.41 -27.36 -14.61
CA ASN A 289 -17.65 -25.97 -15.00
C ASN A 289 -16.66 -24.98 -14.35
N ASN A 290 -15.93 -24.22 -15.17
CA ASN A 290 -14.96 -23.20 -14.75
C ASN A 290 -15.37 -21.79 -15.19
N VAL A 291 -14.94 -20.78 -14.42
CA VAL A 291 -14.88 -19.39 -14.86
C VAL A 291 -13.42 -19.03 -15.13
N LEU A 292 -13.08 -18.90 -16.42
CA LEU A 292 -11.74 -18.54 -16.89
C LEU A 292 -11.75 -17.11 -17.43
N SER A 293 -10.80 -16.31 -16.98
CA SER A 293 -10.52 -14.99 -17.53
C SER A 293 -9.04 -14.92 -17.91
N GLY A 294 -8.75 -14.42 -19.12
CA GLY A 294 -7.40 -13.98 -19.50
C GLY A 294 -7.05 -12.72 -18.71
N GLY A 295 -6.92 -11.59 -19.38
CA GLY A 295 -6.94 -10.30 -18.68
C GLY A 295 -6.65 -9.14 -19.61
N ALA A 296 -5.38 -8.88 -19.85
CA ALA A 296 -4.93 -8.00 -20.90
C ALA A 296 -3.70 -8.61 -21.59
N GLY A 297 -3.89 -9.19 -22.76
CA GLY A 297 -2.93 -10.12 -23.36
C GLY A 297 -3.34 -10.56 -24.75
N ASN A 298 -2.81 -11.69 -25.20
CA ASN A 298 -3.31 -12.42 -26.37
C ASN A 298 -3.40 -13.86 -25.91
N ASP A 299 -4.47 -14.15 -25.20
CA ASP A 299 -4.51 -15.22 -24.21
C ASP A 299 -4.99 -16.54 -24.82
N ARG A 300 -4.68 -17.64 -24.13
CA ARG A 300 -5.16 -18.98 -24.50
C ARG A 300 -5.88 -19.63 -23.32
N LEU A 301 -7.19 -19.73 -23.45
CA LEU A 301 -8.09 -20.21 -22.41
C LEU A 301 -8.74 -21.51 -22.88
N TYR A 302 -8.57 -22.59 -22.11
CA TYR A 302 -9.10 -23.92 -22.42
C TYR A 302 -9.97 -24.40 -21.24
N GLY A 303 -11.29 -24.39 -21.38
CA GLY A 303 -12.22 -24.90 -20.36
C GLY A 303 -12.10 -26.42 -20.14
N TYR A 304 -11.98 -27.16 -21.24
CA TYR A 304 -12.02 -28.63 -21.38
C TYR A 304 -13.42 -29.24 -21.29
N GLY A 305 -14.16 -29.08 -20.18
CA GLY A 305 -15.52 -29.61 -20.14
C GLY A 305 -16.30 -29.40 -18.84
N GLY A 306 -17.62 -29.32 -18.99
CA GLY A 306 -18.50 -28.59 -18.07
C GLY A 306 -19.13 -27.43 -18.84
N ASP A 307 -20.19 -26.83 -18.30
CA ASP A 307 -20.79 -25.64 -18.93
C ASP A 307 -19.98 -24.39 -18.50
N ASP A 308 -18.98 -24.05 -19.31
CA ASP A 308 -17.90 -23.11 -18.94
C ASP A 308 -18.24 -21.64 -19.22
N ARG A 309 -17.60 -20.74 -18.49
CA ARG A 309 -17.56 -19.30 -18.81
C ARG A 309 -16.13 -18.88 -19.09
N VAL A 310 -15.87 -18.42 -20.31
CA VAL A 310 -14.52 -18.05 -20.77
C VAL A 310 -14.52 -16.61 -21.28
N ASP A 311 -13.66 -15.76 -20.72
CA ASP A 311 -13.55 -14.34 -21.09
C ASP A 311 -12.10 -13.97 -21.45
N GLY A 312 -11.84 -13.68 -22.73
CA GLY A 312 -10.52 -13.19 -23.17
C GLY A 312 -10.15 -11.83 -22.53
N SER A 313 -11.16 -11.07 -22.11
CA SER A 313 -11.08 -9.68 -21.69
C SER A 313 -10.47 -8.71 -22.72
N ALA A 314 -9.14 -8.66 -22.92
CA ALA A 314 -8.51 -7.54 -23.61
C ALA A 314 -7.23 -7.84 -24.40
N GLY A 315 -7.33 -8.58 -25.52
CA GLY A 315 -6.50 -8.25 -26.67
C GLY A 315 -6.81 -8.98 -27.99
N THR A 316 -6.40 -10.24 -28.15
CA THR A 316 -6.69 -11.06 -29.35
C THR A 316 -6.60 -12.52 -28.97
N ASP A 317 -7.74 -13.05 -28.54
CA ASP A 317 -7.74 -14.15 -27.58
C ASP A 317 -8.28 -15.45 -28.20
N TYR A 318 -7.66 -16.58 -27.84
CA TYR A 318 -8.09 -17.92 -28.22
C TYR A 318 -8.80 -18.59 -27.04
N CYS A 319 -10.07 -18.91 -27.23
CA CYS A 319 -10.90 -19.54 -26.22
C CYS A 319 -11.49 -20.86 -26.74
N ASP A 320 -11.35 -21.92 -25.95
CA ASP A 320 -11.82 -23.26 -26.26
C ASP A 320 -12.59 -23.79 -25.06
N GLY A 321 -13.93 -23.80 -25.11
CA GLY A 321 -14.74 -24.37 -24.03
C GLY A 321 -14.62 -25.89 -23.95
N GLY A 322 -14.31 -26.55 -25.08
CA GLY A 322 -14.25 -28.00 -25.16
C GLY A 322 -15.64 -28.63 -25.22
N SER A 323 -16.16 -29.13 -24.09
CA SER A 323 -17.43 -29.88 -24.06
C SER A 323 -18.37 -29.53 -22.91
N GLY A 324 -19.33 -28.65 -23.20
CA GLY A 324 -20.54 -28.39 -22.41
C GLY A 324 -21.48 -27.45 -23.17
N TYR A 325 -22.13 -26.54 -22.46
CA TYR A 325 -22.82 -25.36 -23.00
C TYR A 325 -22.09 -24.08 -22.56
N ASP A 326 -21.18 -23.61 -23.42
CA ASP A 326 -20.13 -22.67 -23.02
C ASP A 326 -20.49 -21.20 -23.34
N THR A 327 -20.08 -20.27 -22.47
CA THR A 327 -20.32 -18.83 -22.62
C THR A 327 -19.02 -18.06 -22.84
N TRP A 328 -18.77 -17.64 -24.09
CA TRP A 328 -17.59 -16.83 -24.45
C TRP A 328 -17.86 -15.32 -24.48
N LEU A 329 -17.11 -14.57 -23.69
CA LEU A 329 -16.99 -13.12 -23.73
C LEU A 329 -15.60 -12.72 -24.28
N SER A 330 -15.52 -11.61 -25.01
CA SER A 330 -14.26 -11.01 -25.50
C SER A 330 -13.27 -11.88 -26.31
N CYS A 331 -13.64 -13.09 -26.75
CA CYS A 331 -12.76 -13.98 -27.52
C CYS A 331 -12.86 -13.75 -29.05
N GLU A 332 -11.73 -13.53 -29.74
CA GLU A 332 -11.63 -13.43 -31.20
C GLU A 332 -11.68 -14.81 -31.89
N SER A 333 -11.07 -15.83 -31.27
CA SER A 333 -11.11 -17.21 -31.74
C SER A 333 -11.86 -18.10 -30.73
N ARG A 334 -12.77 -18.94 -31.22
CA ARG A 334 -13.69 -19.73 -30.39
C ARG A 334 -13.84 -21.17 -30.88
N VAL A 335 -13.81 -22.13 -29.96
CA VAL A 335 -14.07 -23.56 -30.15
C VAL A 335 -14.90 -24.08 -28.97
N GLY A 336 -15.85 -24.98 -29.20
CA GLY A 336 -16.79 -25.53 -28.20
C GLY A 336 -18.25 -25.52 -28.70
N PHE A 337 -19.22 -25.69 -27.78
CA PHE A 337 -20.66 -25.65 -28.10
C PHE A 337 -21.40 -24.52 -27.35
N PRO A 338 -22.16 -23.64 -28.04
CA PRO A 338 -23.02 -22.61 -27.43
C PRO A 338 -24.44 -23.09 -27.08
#